data_AF-A0A6G2DPN7-F1
#
_entry.id   AF-A0A6G2DPN7-F1
#
_cell.length_a   1.000
_cell.length_b   1.000
_cell.length_c   1.000
_cell.angle_alpha   90.00
_cell.angle_beta   90.00
_cell.angle_gamma   90.00
#
_symmetry.space_group_name_H-M   'P 1'
#
loop_
_entity.id
_entity.type
_entity.pdbx_description
1 polymer ?
#
loop_
_entity_poly.entity_id
_entity_poly.type
_entity_poly.pdbx_seq_one_letter_code
_entity_poly.pdbx_strand_id
1 'polypeptide(L)' 'YKAIKRYWKLIQQDSRKLSDKRFYRPTFRMHLTNKEILDKILSYSQDLKHHYQLYQLLLFHFQNKEPEKFFGLIEDNLK' A
#
# COMPACT_ATOMS: atom_id res chain seq x y z
N TYR A 1 -15.52 0.52 -3.03
CA TYR A 1 -15.58 0.89 -1.59
C TYR A 1 -15.37 -0.26 -0.60
N LYS A 2 -16.15 -1.37 -0.63
CA LYS A 2 -16.03 -2.47 0.37
C LYS A 2 -14.65 -3.14 0.41
N ALA A 3 -13.97 -3.31 -0.74
CA ALA A 3 -12.65 -3.93 -0.80
C ALA A 3 -11.55 -3.07 -0.15
N ILE A 4 -11.49 -1.77 -0.46
CA ILE A 4 -10.53 -0.83 0.17
C ILE A 4 -10.70 -0.84 1.69
N LYS A 5 -11.94 -0.73 2.18
CA LYS A 5 -12.22 -0.80 3.63
C LYS A 5 -11.90 -2.16 4.25
N ARG A 6 -12.01 -3.27 3.52
CA ARG A 6 -11.67 -4.61 4.03
C ARG A 6 -10.16 -4.84 4.11
N TYR A 7 -9.41 -4.26 3.18
CA TYR A 7 -7.97 -4.46 3.04
C TYR A 7 -7.15 -3.23 3.45
N TRP A 8 -7.74 -2.25 4.15
CA TRP A 8 -7.05 -1.04 4.59
C TRP A 8 -5.76 -1.34 5.38
N LYS A 9 -5.81 -2.34 6.26
CA LYS A 9 -4.64 -2.81 7.03
C LYS A 9 -3.54 -3.38 6.13
N LEU A 10 -3.91 -3.98 5.00
CA LEU A 10 -2.96 -4.50 4.02
C LEU A 10 -2.31 -3.37 3.22
N ILE A 11 -3.08 -2.34 2.88
CA ILE A 11 -2.61 -1.14 2.18
C ILE A 11 -1.59 -0.37 3.04
N GLN A 12 -1.79 -0.34 4.36
CA GLN A 12 -0.86 0.31 5.29
C GLN A 12 0.37 -0.53 5.66
N GLN A 13 0.38 -1.81 5.30
CA GLN A 13 1.52 -2.67 5.61
C GLN A 13 2.71 -2.31 4.71
N ASP A 14 3.92 -2.48 5.25
CA ASP A 14 5.15 -2.38 4.46
C ASP A 14 5.14 -3.44 3.35
N SER A 15 5.17 -2.99 2.10
CA SER A 15 5.18 -3.83 0.90
C SER A 15 6.29 -4.89 0.92
N ARG A 16 7.44 -4.60 1.54
CA ARG A 16 8.59 -5.51 1.64
C ARG A 16 8.35 -6.68 2.59
N LYS A 17 7.38 -6.54 3.50
CA LYS A 17 7.02 -7.55 4.51
C LYS A 17 5.75 -8.33 4.13
N LEU A 18 5.27 -8.17 2.89
CA LEU A 18 4.09 -8.89 2.42
C LEU A 18 4.43 -10.37 2.19
N SER A 19 3.68 -11.25 2.86
CA SER A 19 3.81 -12.69 2.65
C SER A 19 3.36 -13.11 1.25
N ASP A 20 4.18 -13.96 0.62
CA ASP A 20 3.88 -14.58 -0.67
C ASP A 20 3.01 -15.86 -0.52
N LYS A 21 2.56 -16.17 0.70
CA LYS A 21 1.66 -17.31 0.92
C LYS A 21 0.28 -17.02 0.31
N ARG A 22 -0.20 -17.93 -0.53
CA ARG A 22 -1.54 -17.87 -1.12
C ARG A 22 -2.59 -18.39 -0.16
N PHE A 23 -3.70 -17.68 -0.11
CA PHE A 23 -4.86 -18.05 0.70
C PHE A 23 -6.13 -17.79 -0.10
N TYR A 24 -7.18 -18.58 0.16
CA TYR A 24 -8.48 -18.32 -0.42
C TYR A 24 -9.01 -16.96 0.05
N ARG A 25 -9.51 -16.14 -0.89
CA ARG A 25 -10.07 -14.82 -0.61
C ARG A 25 -11.51 -14.76 -1.09
N PRO A 26 -12.50 -14.78 -0.18
CA PRO A 26 -13.91 -14.73 -0.55
C PRO A 26 -14.30 -13.51 -1.40
N THR A 27 -13.63 -12.37 -1.21
CA THR A 27 -13.87 -11.14 -1.99
C THR A 27 -13.57 -11.34 -3.49
N PHE A 28 -12.58 -12.16 -3.82
CA PHE A 28 -12.13 -12.40 -5.19
C PHE A 28 -12.48 -13.82 -5.68
N ARG A 29 -13.00 -14.68 -4.81
CA ARG A 29 -13.35 -16.09 -5.07
C ARG A 29 -12.20 -16.92 -5.65
N MET A 30 -10.97 -16.61 -5.24
CA MET A 30 -9.76 -17.30 -5.71
C MET A 30 -8.65 -17.25 -4.65
N HIS A 31 -7.62 -18.08 -4.82
CA HIS A 31 -6.43 -18.05 -3.96
C HIS A 31 -5.49 -16.95 -4.43
N LEU A 32 -5.25 -15.95 -3.58
CA LEU A 32 -4.38 -14.82 -3.89
C LEU A 32 -3.32 -14.63 -2.80
N THR A 33 -2.17 -14.10 -3.21
CA THR A 33 -1.17 -13.52 -2.30
C THR A 33 -1.63 -12.14 -1.84
N ASN A 34 -0.97 -11.64 -0.80
CA ASN A 34 -1.20 -10.28 -0.33
C ASN A 34 -0.78 -9.22 -1.37
N LYS A 35 0.26 -9.50 -2.17
CA LYS A 35 0.70 -8.63 -3.29
C LYS A 35 -0.35 -8.57 -4.39
N GLU A 36 -0.86 -9.72 -4.85
CA GLU A 36 -1.88 -9.79 -5.89
C GLU A 36 -3.20 -9.10 -5.48
N ILE A 37 -3.58 -9.19 -4.20
CA ILE A 37 -4.73 -8.47 -3.66
C ILE A 37 -4.50 -6.96 -3.71
N LEU A 38 -3.33 -6.53 -3.27
CA LEU A 38 -2.95 -5.12 -3.28
C LEU A 38 -2.98 -4.57 -4.71
N ASP A 39 -2.35 -5.25 -5.67
CA ASP A 39 -2.35 -4.85 -7.08
C ASP A 39 -3.77 -4.70 -7.65
N LYS A 40 -4.67 -5.65 -7.34
CA LYS A 40 -6.09 -5.57 -7.72
C LYS A 40 -6.84 -4.42 -7.05
N ILE A 41 -6.44 -4.02 -5.84
CA ILE A 41 -7.07 -2.87 -5.17
C ILE A 41 -6.55 -1.56 -5.75
N LEU A 42 -5.24 -1.47 -5.97
CA LEU A 42 -4.60 -0.28 -6.55
C LEU A 42 -5.00 -0.09 -8.01
N SER A 43 -5.36 -1.15 -8.74
CA SER A 43 -5.88 -1.03 -10.11
C SER A 43 -7.25 -0.35 -10.22
N TYR A 44 -7.98 -0.15 -9.11
CA TYR A 44 -9.29 0.52 -9.15
C TYR A 44 -9.21 2.03 -9.36
N SER A 45 -8.08 2.68 -9.04
CA SER A 45 -7.92 4.13 -9.20
C SER A 45 -6.44 4.49 -9.32
N GLN A 46 -6.13 5.31 -10.32
CA GLN A 46 -4.79 5.85 -10.51
C GLN A 46 -4.36 6.72 -9.31
N ASP A 47 -5.29 7.52 -8.77
CA ASP A 47 -5.04 8.31 -7.57
C ASP A 47 -4.72 7.41 -6.38
N LEU A 48 -5.49 6.33 -6.17
CA LEU A 48 -5.23 5.39 -5.08
C LEU A 48 -3.83 4.76 -5.20
N LYS A 49 -3.43 4.41 -6.42
CA LYS A 49 -2.08 3.89 -6.71
C LYS A 49 -1.00 4.92 -6.40
N HIS A 50 -1.21 6.18 -6.78
CA HIS A 50 -0.27 7.26 -6.54
C HIS A 50 -0.10 7.55 -5.03
N HIS A 51 -1.21 7.69 -4.30
CA HIS A 51 -1.19 7.91 -2.85
C HIS A 51 -0.58 6.73 -2.09
N TYR A 52 -0.81 5.51 -2.56
CA TYR A 52 -0.15 4.33 -2.01
C TYR A 52 1.37 4.39 -2.19
N GLN A 53 1.85 4.77 -3.38
CA GLN A 53 3.29 4.90 -3.65
C GLN A 53 3.94 5.95 -2.74
N LEU A 54 3.31 7.11 -2.58
CA LEU A 54 3.75 8.15 -1.64
C LEU A 54 3.81 7.64 -0.20
N TYR A 55 2.76 6.95 0.26
CA TYR A 55 2.73 6.39 1.60
C TYR A 55 3.85 5.35 1.83
N GLN A 56 4.15 4.50 0.85
CA GLN A 56 5.25 3.54 0.95
C GLN A 56 6.62 4.23 1.00
N LEU A 57 6.81 5.35 0.27
CA LEU A 57 8.03 6.17 0.35
C LEU A 57 8.18 6.82 1.72
N LEU A 58 7.10 7.37 2.28
CA LEU A 58 7.09 7.89 3.65
C LEU A 58 7.50 6.81 4.67
N LEU A 59 6.90 5.61 4.58
CA LEU A 59 7.27 4.49 5.43
C LEU A 59 8.74 4.08 5.27
N PHE A 60 9.27 4.13 4.04
CA PHE A 60 10.67 3.80 3.76
C PHE A 60 11.62 4.78 4.45
N HIS A 61 11.44 6.10 4.28
CA HIS A 61 12.29 7.10 4.92
C HIS A 61 12.17 7.07 6.45
N PHE A 62 10.96 6.82 6.97
CA PHE A 62 10.74 6.67 8.41
C PHE A 62 11.55 5.50 8.99
N GLN A 63 11.54 4.34 8.33
CA GLN A 63 12.30 3.17 8.78
C GLN A 63 13.82 3.34 8.65
N ASN A 64 14.27 4.05 7.62
CA ASN A 64 15.70 4.34 7.42
C ASN A 64 16.22 5.51 8.27
N LYS A 65 15.35 6.14 9.08
CA LYS A 65 15.68 7.30 9.91
C LYS A 65 16.26 8.46 9.09
N GLU A 66 15.65 8.75 7.94
CA GLU A 66 16.00 9.88 7.08
C GLU A 66 14.97 11.01 7.24
N PRO A 67 15.05 11.84 8.31
CA PRO A 67 14.03 12.85 8.60
C PRO A 67 13.94 13.92 7.50
N GLU A 68 15.06 14.36 6.93
CA GLU A 68 15.08 15.39 5.88
C GLU A 68 14.28 14.96 4.64
N LYS A 69 14.52 13.74 4.16
CA LYS A 69 13.77 13.18 3.02
C LYS A 69 12.31 12.91 3.35
N PHE A 70 12.02 12.51 4.59
CA PHE A 70 10.66 12.28 5.06
C PHE A 70 9.84 13.58 5.06
N PHE A 71 10.36 14.64 5.69
CA PHE A 71 9.69 15.94 5.77
C PHE A 71 9.64 16.65 4.42
N GLY A 72 10.71 16.60 3.62
CA GLY A 72 10.71 17.15 2.26
C GLY A 72 9.61 16.51 1.39
N LEU A 73 9.44 15.19 1.47
CA LEU A 73 8.38 14.49 0.74
C LEU A 73 6.97 14.86 1.25
N ILE A 74 6.80 15.21 2.53
CA ILE A 74 5.52 15.74 3.04
C ILE A 74 5.26 17.14 2.47
N GLU A 75 6.25 18.04 2.51
CA GLU A 75 6.13 19.41 2.00
C GLU A 75 5.81 19.46 0.51
N ASP A 76 6.43 18.60 -0.30
CA ASP A 76 6.21 18.52 -1.74
C ASP A 76 4.79 18.07 -2.11
N ASN A 77 4.11 17.34 -1.22
CA ASN A 77 2.77 16.79 -1.45
C ASN A 77 1.65 17.59 -0.76
N LEU A 78 1.99 18.67 -0.05
CA LEU A 78 1.03 19.58 0.61
C LEU A 78 0.71 20.84 -0.21
N LYS A 79 1.35 21.04 -1.37
CA LYS A 79 1.06 22.13 -2.31
C LYS A 79 -0.11 21.79 -3.24
#